data_AF-A0A550GSL0-F1
#
_entry.id   AF-A0A550GSL0-F1
#
_cell.length_a   1.000
_cell.length_b   1.000
_cell.length_c   1.000
_cell.angle_alpha   90.00
_cell.angle_beta   90.00
_cell.angle_gamma   90.00
#
_symmetry.space_group_name_H-M   'P 1'
#
loop_
_entity.id
_entity.type
_entity.pdbx_description
1 polymer ?
#
loop_
_entity_poly.entity_id
_entity_poly.type
_entity_poly.pdbx_seq_one_letter_code
_entity_poly.pdbx_strand_id
1 'polypeptide(L)' 'MRHSFSVELKSKKHLYQMMLSKEPHGGVFFEGELGEINELEYIEGRVLVVTGSNGTLRIDICESKLIGVFTKSEA' A
#
# COMPACT_ATOMS: atom_id res chain seq x y z
N MET A 1 2.49 -7.45 16.25
CA MET A 1 3.07 -6.33 15.47
C MET A 1 1.96 -5.70 14.65
N ARG A 2 1.76 -4.38 14.74
CA ARG A 2 0.82 -3.66 13.85
C ARG A 2 1.55 -3.38 12.54
N HIS A 3 0.90 -3.67 11.42
CA HIS A 3 1.39 -3.32 10.07
C HIS A 3 0.71 -2.01 9.70
N SER A 4 1.49 -0.96 9.44
CA SER A 4 0.99 0.33 8.96
C SER A 4 1.04 0.37 7.44
N PHE A 5 0.24 1.25 6.87
CA PHE A 5 0.47 1.70 5.51
C PHE A 5 0.19 3.20 5.41
N SER A 6 0.77 3.83 4.39
CA SER A 6 0.47 5.21 4.02
C SER A 6 0.50 5.34 2.51
N VAL A 7 -0.36 6.20 1.97
CA VAL A 7 -0.34 6.61 0.57
C VAL A 7 -0.20 8.11 0.51
N GLU A 8 0.78 8.58 -0.24
CA GLU A 8 0.92 9.99 -0.60
C GLU A 8 0.63 10.13 -2.10
N LEU A 9 -0.38 10.92 -2.44
CA LEU A 9 -0.72 11.23 -3.84
C LEU A 9 -0.26 12.65 -4.17
N LYS A 10 0.37 12.82 -5.33
CA LYS A 10 0.85 14.14 -5.80
C LYS A 10 -0.29 15.12 -6.08
N SER A 11 -1.51 14.63 -6.29
CA SER A 11 -2.69 15.45 -6.52
C SER A 11 -3.98 14.70 -6.17
N LYS A 12 -4.98 15.44 -5.67
CA LYS A 12 -6.32 14.92 -5.38
C LYS A 12 -7.02 14.27 -6.58
N LYS A 13 -6.63 14.60 -7.82
CA LYS A 13 -7.22 14.02 -9.03
C LYS A 13 -6.94 12.52 -9.19
N HIS A 14 -5.92 12.02 -8.50
CA HIS A 14 -5.56 10.59 -8.49
C HIS A 14 -6.25 9.82 -7.37
N LEU A 15 -7.03 10.49 -6.52
CA LEU A 15 -7.94 9.86 -5.57
C LEU A 15 -9.29 9.70 -6.27
N TYR A 16 -9.72 8.46 -6.44
CA TYR A 16 -10.99 8.16 -7.09
C TYR A 16 -12.13 8.16 -6.09
N GLN A 17 -11.90 7.58 -4.92
CA GLN A 17 -12.96 7.41 -3.93
C GLN A 17 -12.41 7.44 -2.50
N MET A 18 -13.18 8.03 -1.59
CA MET A 18 -12.98 7.92 -0.15
C MET A 18 -14.34 7.81 0.52
N MET A 19 -14.56 6.74 1.25
CA MET A 19 -15.77 6.48 2.02
C MET A 19 -15.41 6.20 3.47
N LEU A 20 -16.07 6.92 4.37
CA LEU A 20 -16.01 6.73 5.80
C LEU A 20 -17.39 6.25 6.24
N SER A 21 -17.49 5.02 6.73
CA SER A 21 -18.76 4.55 7.29
C SER A 21 -19.09 5.36 8.54
N LYS A 22 -20.37 5.72 8.69
CA LYS A 22 -20.89 6.48 9.83
C LYS A 22 -21.19 5.60 11.05
N GLU A 23 -21.09 4.29 10.90
CA GLU A 23 -21.37 3.33 11.96
C GLU A 23 -20.21 3.29 12.97
N PRO A 24 -20.46 3.05 14.28
CA PRO A 24 -19.41 2.98 15.31
C PRO A 24 -18.30 1.95 15.04
N HIS A 25 -18.59 0.93 14.23
CA HIS A 25 -17.63 -0.10 13.79
C HIS A 25 -17.47 -0.13 12.27
N GLY A 26 -17.80 0.98 11.63
CA GLY A 26 -17.75 1.15 10.19
C GLY A 26 -16.32 1.18 9.65
N GLY A 27 -16.13 0.58 8.49
CA GLY A 27 -14.85 0.59 7.78
C GLY A 27 -14.54 1.93 7.10
N VAL A 28 -13.29 2.04 6.65
CA VAL A 28 -12.82 3.10 5.76
C VAL A 28 -12.41 2.47 4.45
N PHE A 29 -12.88 3.03 3.33
CA PHE A 29 -12.45 2.66 2.00
C PHE A 29 -11.85 3.87 1.32
N PHE A 30 -10.67 3.73 0.73
CA PHE A 30 -10.11 4.75 -0.15
C PHE A 30 -9.45 4.06 -1.34
N GLU A 31 -9.60 4.68 -2.50
CA GLU A 31 -9.11 4.16 -3.78
C GLU A 31 -8.50 5.30 -4.58
N GLY A 32 -7.36 5.01 -5.19
CA GLY A 32 -6.65 5.92 -6.08
C GLY A 32 -5.58 5.16 -6.87
N GLU A 33 -4.86 5.89 -7.71
CA GLU A 33 -3.82 5.33 -8.57
C GLU A 33 -2.42 5.89 -8.24
N LEU A 34 -1.41 5.03 -8.32
CA LEU A 34 0.00 5.45 -8.28
C LEU A 34 0.54 5.77 -9.69
N GLY A 35 -0.22 5.46 -10.75
CA GLY A 35 0.26 5.55 -12.13
C GLY A 35 1.28 4.47 -12.47
N GLU A 36 2.18 4.75 -13.42
CA GLU A 36 3.28 3.85 -13.79
C GLU A 36 4.25 3.70 -12.61
N ILE A 37 4.61 2.45 -12.29
CA ILE A 37 5.56 2.16 -11.22
C ILE A 37 6.97 2.41 -11.73
N ASN A 38 7.66 3.34 -11.08
CA ASN A 38 9.02 3.72 -11.45
C ASN A 38 10.06 3.05 -10.55
N GLU A 39 9.70 2.75 -9.29
CA GLU A 39 10.63 2.25 -8.28
C GLU A 39 9.92 1.37 -7.24
N LEU A 40 10.64 0.35 -6.80
CA LEU A 40 10.25 -0.60 -5.76
C LEU A 40 11.45 -0.79 -4.82
N GLU A 41 11.27 -0.44 -3.55
CA GLU A 41 12.31 -0.55 -2.53
C GLU A 41 11.83 -1.35 -1.33
N TYR A 42 12.72 -2.19 -0.80
CA TYR A 42 12.48 -2.89 0.45
C TYR A 42 13.52 -2.48 1.49
N ILE A 43 13.10 -1.62 2.44
CA ILE A 43 13.98 -0.96 3.39
C ILE A 43 14.10 -1.81 4.65
N GLU A 44 15.34 -2.17 4.99
CA GLU A 44 15.72 -2.85 6.24
C GLU A 44 14.92 -4.12 6.57
N GLY A 45 14.42 -4.84 5.56
CA GLY A 45 13.62 -6.06 5.81
C GLY A 45 12.25 -5.79 6.45
N ARG A 46 11.74 -4.54 6.34
CA ARG A 46 10.56 -4.09 7.10
C ARG A 46 9.58 -3.23 6.34
N VAL A 47 10.01 -2.40 5.39
CA VAL A 47 9.10 -1.46 4.72
C VAL A 47 9.20 -1.64 3.22
N LEU A 48 8.09 -1.99 2.58
CA LEU A 48 7.95 -1.96 1.13
C LEU A 48 7.50 -0.57 0.70
N VAL A 49 8.26 0.06 -0.19
CA VAL A 49 7.95 1.33 -0.80
C VAL A 49 7.72 1.12 -2.29
N VAL A 50 6.55 1.52 -2.76
CA VAL A 50 6.17 1.49 -4.18
C VAL A 50 5.99 2.93 -4.63
N THR A 51 6.87 3.39 -5.52
CA THR A 51 6.82 4.76 -6.05
C THR A 51 6.35 4.73 -7.49
N GLY A 52 5.22 5.38 -7.75
CA GLY A 52 4.68 5.57 -9.09
C GLY A 52 4.69 7.03 -9.54
N SER A 53 4.29 7.26 -10.79
CA SER A 53 4.25 8.60 -11.38
C SER A 53 3.31 9.56 -10.64
N ASN A 54 2.27 9.07 -9.96
CA ASN A 54 1.23 9.85 -9.28
C ASN A 54 1.32 9.85 -7.75
N GLY A 55 2.20 9.05 -7.14
CA GLY A 55 2.31 8.95 -5.69
C GLY A 55 3.23 7.84 -5.19
N THR A 56 3.24 7.66 -3.87
CA THR A 56 4.03 6.62 -3.19
C THR A 56 3.17 5.88 -2.18
N LEU A 57 3.20 4.55 -2.24
CA LEU A 57 2.63 3.65 -1.23
C LEU A 57 3.75 3.10 -0.36
N ARG A 58 3.60 3.20 0.95
CA ARG A 58 4.48 2.56 1.93
C ARG A 58 3.69 1.58 2.76
N ILE A 59 4.22 0.38 2.94
CA ILE A 59 3.63 -0.65 3.79
C ILE A 59 4.70 -1.23 4.69
N ASP A 60 4.44 -1.23 5.99
CA ASP A 60 5.26 -1.97 6.94
C ASP A 60 4.93 -3.46 6.80
N ILE A 61 5.86 -4.21 6.19
CA ILE A 61 5.76 -5.66 6.00
C ILE A 61 7.09 -6.31 6.42
N CYS A 62 7.03 -7.16 7.44
CA CYS A 62 8.19 -7.94 7.89
C CYS A 62 8.53 -9.04 6.87
N GLU A 63 9.82 -9.24 6.62
CA GLU A 63 10.36 -10.13 5.57
C GLU A 63 9.85 -11.57 5.67
N SER A 64 9.71 -12.07 6.89
CA SER A 64 9.15 -13.40 7.17
C SER A 64 7.73 -13.62 6.60
N LYS A 65 6.97 -12.54 6.37
CA LYS A 65 5.65 -12.61 5.73
C LYS A 65 5.69 -12.57 4.20
N LEU A 66 6.72 -11.96 3.60
CA LEU A 66 6.87 -11.90 2.15
C LEU A 66 7.25 -13.28 1.59
N ILE A 67 8.18 -13.97 2.25
CA ILE A 67 8.69 -15.28 1.81
C ILE A 67 7.56 -16.32 1.74
N GLY A 68 6.60 -16.29 2.67
CA GLY A 68 5.47 -17.23 2.68
C GLY A 68 4.43 -17.02 1.56
N VAL A 69 4.43 -15.88 0.87
CA VAL A 69 3.47 -15.57 -0.20
C VAL A 69 4.04 -15.92 -1.58
N PHE A 70 5.34 -15.72 -1.80
CA PHE A 70 5.97 -16.00 -3.10
C PHE A 70 6.28 -17.48 -3.34
N THR A 71 6.28 -18.33 -2.30
CA THR A 71 6.44 -19.79 -2.45
C THR A 71 5.15 -20.52 -2.82
N LYS A 72 4.02 -19.81 -2.94
CA LYS A 72 2.72 -20.42 -3.30
C LYS A 72 2.37 -20.30 -4.79
N SER A 73 3.30 -19.83 -5.62
CA SER A 73 3.15 -19.72 -7.06
C SER A 73 3.94 -20.79 -7.83
N GLU A 74 4.07 -22.00 -7.29
CA GLU A 74 4.41 -23.22 -8.02
C GLU A 74 3.74 -24.41 -7.32
N ALA A 75 2.43 -24.58 -7.51
CA ALA A 75 1.69 -25.81 -7.24
C ALA A 75 0.45 -25.90 -8.13
#